data_AF-A0AAP0C330-F1
#
_entry.id   AF-A0AAP0C330-F1
#
_cell.length_a   1.000
_cell.length_b   1.000
_cell.length_c   1.000
_cell.angle_alpha   90.00
_cell.angle_beta   90.00
_cell.angle_gamma   90.00
#
_symmetry.space_group_name_H-M   'P 1'
#
loop_
_entity.id
_entity.type
_entity.pdbx_description
1 polymer ?
#
loop_
_entity_poly.entity_id
_entity_poly.type
_entity_poly.pdbx_seq_one_letter_code
_entity_poly.pdbx_strand_id
1 'polypeptide(L)'
;MAGYSFPHEFPTIDPISFDLNVYGSGLPESLLAATASSAGKTVLHLDPNPFYGSHFASLPLPSFSSSLQSTPPSPSKTYTDDGSDSSSLYHAVDLEHRHVYSEVEFSVSSKPPGSFSLDLSGPRVLYCADLMVDLMLRSGASHHVEFKSVERSLFYWEGQLFSVPGFRQDIFTDRSLTLAEKRHLAMLLELVQDHLASCKVPPDVTTRIFLI
;
A
#
# COMPACT_ATOMS: atom_id res chain seq x y z
N MET A 1 35.81 33.55 -10.08
CA MET A 1 34.94 32.67 -9.29
C MET A 1 33.54 33.25 -9.36
N ALA A 2 32.68 32.71 -10.23
CA ALA A 2 31.31 33.19 -10.37
C ALA A 2 30.50 32.66 -9.18
N GLY A 3 30.01 33.57 -8.35
CA GLY A 3 29.09 33.23 -7.27
C GLY A 3 27.75 32.82 -7.87
N TYR A 4 27.34 31.58 -7.62
CA TYR A 4 25.96 31.16 -7.83
C TYR A 4 25.10 31.83 -6.76
N SER A 5 24.54 32.99 -7.09
CA SER A 5 23.41 33.56 -6.37
C SER A 5 22.17 32.74 -6.72
N PHE A 6 21.68 31.91 -5.79
CA PHE A 6 20.38 31.26 -5.93
C PHE A 6 19.29 32.34 -5.94
N PRO A 7 18.62 32.59 -7.08
CA PRO A 7 17.51 33.52 -7.12
C PRO A 7 16.28 32.72 -6.74
N HIS A 8 15.87 32.78 -5.48
CA HIS A 8 14.52 32.53 -4.94
C HIS A 8 14.71 32.23 -3.45
N GLU A 9 14.50 33.26 -2.63
CA GLU A 9 14.33 33.10 -1.19
C GLU A 9 13.04 32.28 -1.00
N PHE A 10 13.17 31.00 -0.69
CA PHE A 10 12.03 30.15 -0.39
C PHE A 10 11.36 30.67 0.89
N PRO A 11 10.02 30.68 0.98
CA PRO A 11 9.35 31.09 2.20
C PRO A 11 9.86 30.24 3.37
N THR A 12 10.36 30.90 4.41
CA THR A 12 10.78 30.23 5.63
C THR A 12 9.56 29.67 6.34
N ILE A 13 9.64 28.39 6.68
CA ILE A 13 8.64 27.71 7.50
C ILE A 13 9.03 27.85 8.97
N ASP A 14 8.04 28.13 9.82
CA ASP A 14 8.16 28.09 11.28
C ASP A 14 7.21 26.98 11.77
N PRO A 15 7.68 25.98 12.57
CA PRO A 15 9.04 25.80 13.09
C PRO A 15 10.08 25.34 12.06
N ILE A 16 11.36 25.59 12.36
CA ILE A 16 12.51 25.09 11.58
C ILE A 16 13.11 23.78 12.12
N SER A 17 12.61 23.31 13.28
CA SER A 17 13.06 22.10 13.95
C SER A 17 11.88 21.19 14.26
N PHE A 18 12.03 19.91 13.90
CA PHE A 18 11.00 18.89 14.07
C PHE A 18 11.64 17.64 14.69
N ASP A 19 10.85 16.86 15.43
CA ASP A 19 11.27 15.57 15.98
C ASP A 19 11.44 14.50 14.89
N LEU A 20 10.68 14.61 13.79
CA LEU A 20 10.73 13.68 12.66
C LEU A 20 10.52 14.40 11.32
N ASN A 21 11.44 14.19 10.38
CA ASN A 21 11.28 14.60 8.99
C ASN A 21 10.98 13.37 8.12
N VAL A 22 9.85 13.39 7.42
CA VAL A 22 9.40 12.31 6.54
C VAL A 22 9.41 12.80 5.10
N TYR A 23 10.10 12.07 4.22
CA TYR A 23 10.19 12.37 2.80
C TYR A 23 9.44 11.30 1.99
N GLY A 24 8.45 11.74 1.22
CA GLY A 24 7.47 10.90 0.54
C GLY A 24 6.18 10.75 1.35
N SER A 25 5.05 10.67 0.67
CA SER A 25 3.71 10.46 1.24
C SER A 25 3.12 9.10 0.86
N GLY A 26 3.98 8.11 0.64
CA GLY A 26 3.53 6.72 0.52
C GLY A 26 2.83 6.24 1.80
N LEU A 27 2.21 5.06 1.72
CA LEU A 27 1.47 4.50 2.84
C LEU A 27 2.37 4.26 4.08
N PRO A 28 3.59 3.68 3.96
CA PRO A 28 4.48 3.52 5.11
C PRO A 28 4.88 4.86 5.73
N GLU A 29 5.25 5.84 4.91
CA GLU A 29 5.69 7.16 5.33
C GLU A 29 4.57 7.91 6.06
N SER A 30 3.36 7.88 5.49
CA SER A 30 2.18 8.50 6.09
C SER A 30 1.80 7.84 7.41
N LEU A 31 1.96 6.51 7.52
CA LEU A 31 1.71 5.82 8.77
C LEU A 31 2.74 6.18 9.84
N LEU A 32 4.02 6.27 9.49
CA LEU A 32 5.08 6.72 10.39
C LEU A 32 4.84 8.18 10.85
N ALA A 33 4.49 9.07 9.92
CA ALA A 33 4.17 10.45 10.23
C ALA A 33 2.97 10.54 11.19
N ALA A 34 1.89 9.80 10.93
CA ALA A 34 0.68 9.80 11.76
C ALA A 34 0.94 9.22 13.16
N THR A 35 1.71 8.14 13.27
CA THR A 35 2.04 7.51 14.56
C THR A 35 2.98 8.39 15.40
N ALA A 36 3.97 9.04 14.80
CA ALA A 36 4.82 9.99 15.50
C ALA A 36 4.01 11.21 15.99
N SER A 37 3.14 11.75 15.14
CA SER A 37 2.26 12.86 15.49
C SER A 37 1.29 12.50 16.63
N SER A 38 0.69 11.30 16.61
CA SER A 38 -0.19 10.83 17.68
C SER A 38 0.55 10.61 19.01
N ALA A 39 1.85 10.33 18.96
CA ALA A 39 2.74 10.27 20.12
C ALA A 39 3.20 11.67 20.61
N GLY A 40 2.67 12.76 20.04
CA GLY A 40 2.97 14.13 20.42
C GLY A 40 4.28 14.68 19.85
N LYS A 41 4.84 14.04 18.81
CA LYS A 41 6.05 14.51 18.12
C LYS A 41 5.70 15.54 17.04
N THR A 42 6.57 16.52 16.87
CA THR A 42 6.52 17.46 15.75
C THR A 42 7.03 16.78 14.47
N VAL A 43 6.21 16.75 13.42
CA VAL A 43 6.52 16.04 12.18
C VAL A 43 6.49 16.99 10.99
N LEU A 44 7.55 17.01 10.20
CA LEU A 44 7.59 17.64 8.88
C LEU A 44 7.43 16.56 7.82
N HIS A 45 6.29 16.56 7.12
CA HIS A 45 5.98 15.56 6.10
C HIS A 45 6.02 16.22 4.71
N LEU A 46 6.96 15.79 3.88
CA LEU A 46 7.24 16.35 2.56
C LEU A 46 7.04 15.27 1.50
N ASP A 47 6.68 15.66 0.28
CA ASP A 47 6.69 14.76 -0.87
C ASP A 47 7.29 15.49 -2.09
N PRO A 48 8.25 14.88 -2.81
CA PRO A 48 8.76 15.46 -4.06
C PRO A 48 7.73 15.44 -5.20
N ASN A 49 6.72 14.57 -5.13
CA ASN A 49 5.69 14.44 -6.15
C ASN A 49 4.61 15.52 -5.98
N PRO A 50 3.99 15.99 -7.07
CA PRO A 50 2.87 16.93 -7.01
C PRO A 50 1.54 16.28 -6.58
N PHE A 51 1.59 15.04 -6.08
CA PHE A 51 0.43 14.25 -5.67
C PHE A 51 0.79 13.40 -4.43
N TYR A 52 -0.23 13.03 -3.65
CA TYR A 52 -0.07 12.17 -2.48
C TYR A 52 -0.01 10.69 -2.85
N GLY A 53 0.65 9.89 -2.02
CA GLY A 53 0.67 8.44 -2.10
C GLY A 53 1.92 7.87 -2.76
N SER A 54 2.75 8.66 -3.44
CA SER A 54 3.92 8.14 -4.17
C SER A 54 3.48 6.94 -5.05
N HIS A 55 4.11 5.77 -4.93
CA HIS A 55 3.71 4.53 -5.62
C HIS A 55 2.31 4.00 -5.23
N PHE A 56 1.73 4.47 -4.14
CA PHE A 56 0.38 4.15 -3.67
C PHE A 56 -0.69 5.09 -4.23
N ALA A 57 -0.33 6.08 -5.05
CA ALA A 57 -1.27 7.08 -5.55
C ALA A 57 -2.30 6.49 -6.54
N SER A 58 -3.48 7.11 -6.56
CA SER A 58 -4.50 6.91 -7.58
C SER A 58 -4.58 8.18 -8.43
N LEU A 59 -4.16 8.10 -9.69
CA LEU A 59 -4.07 9.26 -10.58
C LEU A 59 -5.24 9.32 -11.57
N PRO A 60 -5.77 10.51 -11.88
CA PRO A 60 -6.67 10.68 -13.00
C PRO A 60 -6.00 10.24 -14.31
N LEU A 61 -6.78 9.67 -15.24
CA LEU A 61 -6.22 9.14 -16.50
C LEU A 61 -5.29 10.11 -17.26
N PRO A 62 -5.59 11.42 -17.40
CA PRO A 62 -4.68 12.35 -18.08
C PRO A 62 -3.31 12.47 -17.39
N SER A 63 -3.30 12.54 -16.05
CA SER A 63 -2.08 12.64 -15.23
C SER A 63 -1.28 11.34 -15.23
N PHE A 64 -1.98 10.21 -15.28
CA PHE A 64 -1.38 8.89 -15.35
C PHE A 64 -0.55 8.70 -16.62
N SER A 65 -1.07 9.08 -17.79
CA SER A 65 -0.34 8.99 -19.06
C SER A 65 0.96 9.81 -19.04
N SER A 66 0.94 11.02 -18.47
CA SER A 66 2.16 11.82 -18.30
C SER A 66 3.16 11.19 -17.32
N SER A 67 2.69 10.57 -16.23
CA SER A 67 3.54 9.96 -15.21
C SER A 67 4.29 8.72 -15.71
N LEU A 68 3.74 8.01 -16.70
CA LEU A 68 4.41 6.84 -17.29
C LEU A 68 5.50 7.25 -18.29
N GLN A 69 5.36 8.42 -18.90
CA GLN A 69 6.33 8.97 -19.85
C GLN A 69 7.48 9.69 -19.13
N SER A 70 7.31 10.08 -17.86
CA SER A 70 8.40 10.58 -17.03
C SER A 70 9.27 9.41 -16.56
N THR A 71 10.43 9.26 -17.18
CA THR A 71 11.49 8.38 -16.66
C THR A 71 11.88 8.84 -15.26
N PRO A 72 11.85 7.99 -14.22
CA PRO A 72 12.35 8.39 -12.92
C PRO A 72 13.82 8.80 -13.05
N PRO A 73 14.26 9.92 -12.45
CA PRO A 73 15.67 10.22 -12.38
C PRO A 73 16.37 9.07 -11.66
N SER A 74 17.42 8.52 -12.28
CA SER A 74 18.25 7.49 -11.67
C SER A 74 18.61 7.89 -10.25
N PRO A 75 18.53 6.99 -9.25
CA PRO A 75 18.93 7.32 -7.89
C PRO A 75 20.42 7.66 -7.90
N SER A 76 20.72 8.97 -7.84
CA SER A 76 22.07 9.47 -7.59
C SER A 76 22.45 9.03 -6.19
N LYS A 77 23.17 7.90 -6.07
CA LYS A 77 23.88 7.56 -4.84
C LYS A 77 25.03 8.54 -4.68
N THR A 78 24.73 9.76 -4.21
CA THR A 78 25.73 10.72 -3.77
C THR A 78 25.61 10.88 -2.27
N TYR A 79 25.93 9.82 -1.53
CA TYR A 79 26.48 9.99 -0.20
C TYR A 79 27.98 10.17 -0.40
N THR A 80 28.43 11.42 -0.53
CA THR A 80 29.84 11.73 -0.28
C THR A 80 30.07 11.52 1.20
N ASP A 81 30.57 10.34 1.54
CA ASP A 81 31.28 10.08 2.77
C ASP A 81 32.58 10.91 2.73
N ASP A 82 32.50 12.16 3.19
CA ASP A 82 33.69 12.95 3.51
C ASP A 82 33.68 13.17 5.02
N GLY A 83 34.58 12.45 5.69
CA GLY A 83 34.54 12.23 7.12
C GLY A 83 34.82 13.48 7.96
N SER A 84 34.09 13.63 9.06
CA SER A 84 34.65 13.82 10.41
C SER A 84 33.53 14.04 11.45
N ASP A 85 33.56 13.20 12.48
CA ASP A 85 33.08 13.40 13.86
C ASP A 85 31.84 14.26 14.13
N SER A 86 30.70 13.59 14.36
CA SER A 86 29.85 13.77 15.55
C SER A 86 28.71 12.75 15.52
N SER A 87 28.46 12.07 16.63
CA SER A 87 27.25 11.28 16.95
C SER A 87 26.07 11.61 16.03
N SER A 88 25.75 10.75 15.05
CA SER A 88 24.64 10.98 14.12
C SER A 88 23.35 11.17 14.92
N LEU A 89 22.88 12.41 15.03
CA LEU A 89 21.72 12.78 15.84
C LEU A 89 20.42 12.16 15.29
N TYR A 90 20.45 11.69 14.05
CA TYR A 90 19.35 11.01 13.38
C TYR A 90 19.79 9.63 12.89
N HIS A 91 18.82 8.71 12.84
CA HIS A 91 18.97 7.40 12.22
C HIS A 91 18.24 7.44 10.87
N ALA A 92 18.96 7.32 9.76
CA ALA A 92 18.35 7.25 8.44
C ALA A 92 17.87 5.80 8.17
N VAL A 93 16.66 5.64 7.64
CA VAL A 93 16.13 4.37 7.17
C VAL A 93 15.61 4.60 5.76
N ASP A 94 16.21 3.92 4.78
CA ASP A 94 15.79 4.02 3.38
C ASP A 94 14.67 3.02 3.10
N LEU A 95 13.64 3.45 2.38
CA LEU A 95 12.52 2.61 1.98
C LEU A 95 12.66 2.27 0.49
N GLU A 96 12.99 1.01 0.20
CA GLU A 96 13.13 0.56 -1.19
C GLU A 96 11.77 0.52 -1.89
N HIS A 97 11.62 1.32 -2.95
CA HIS A 97 10.46 1.29 -3.84
C HIS A 97 10.71 0.32 -5.00
N ARG A 98 9.79 -0.63 -5.19
CA ARG A 98 9.79 -1.54 -6.35
C ARG A 98 8.71 -1.15 -7.34
N HIS A 99 9.08 -1.01 -8.62
CA HIS A 99 8.12 -0.85 -9.71
C HIS A 99 7.29 -2.12 -9.88
N VAL A 100 5.96 -1.99 -9.85
CA VAL A 100 5.01 -3.12 -9.95
C VAL A 100 4.75 -3.51 -11.40
N TYR A 101 4.92 -2.58 -12.35
CA TYR A 101 4.64 -2.81 -13.76
C TYR A 101 5.89 -2.61 -14.62
N SER A 102 6.23 -3.63 -15.41
CA SER A 102 7.36 -3.62 -16.33
C SER A 102 6.99 -3.11 -17.72
N GLU A 103 5.71 -3.21 -18.10
CA GLU A 103 5.23 -2.91 -19.46
C GLU A 103 3.72 -2.67 -19.44
N VAL A 104 3.28 -1.48 -19.87
CA VAL A 104 1.85 -1.18 -20.02
C VAL A 104 1.63 -0.42 -21.34
N GLU A 105 0.85 -1.01 -22.24
CA GLU A 105 0.46 -0.39 -23.51
C GLU A 105 -0.91 0.29 -23.37
N PHE A 106 -1.00 1.55 -23.78
CA PHE A 106 -2.26 2.31 -23.77
C PHE A 106 -2.66 2.68 -25.19
N SER A 107 -3.85 2.25 -25.61
CA SER A 107 -4.54 2.89 -26.74
C SER A 107 -5.61 3.84 -26.18
N VAL A 108 -5.28 5.13 -26.12
CA VAL A 108 -6.23 6.15 -25.66
C VAL A 108 -7.17 6.48 -26.82
N SER A 109 -8.22 5.68 -26.98
CA SER A 109 -9.33 6.02 -27.88
C SER A 109 -10.27 7.00 -27.16
N SER A 110 -10.18 8.29 -27.49
CA SER A 110 -11.09 9.42 -27.15
C SER A 110 -11.60 9.53 -25.69
N LYS A 111 -11.48 10.72 -25.09
CA LYS A 111 -12.00 11.13 -23.76
C LYS A 111 -12.87 10.07 -23.05
N PRO A 112 -12.37 9.40 -22.00
CA PRO A 112 -13.16 8.45 -21.26
C PRO A 112 -14.46 9.10 -20.77
N PRO A 113 -15.59 8.41 -20.82
CA PRO A 113 -16.83 8.91 -20.23
C PRO A 113 -16.70 8.86 -18.70
N GLY A 114 -16.30 9.96 -18.07
CA GLY A 114 -16.22 10.12 -16.62
C GLY A 114 -14.81 10.33 -16.06
N SER A 115 -14.74 10.70 -14.78
CA SER A 115 -13.49 10.80 -14.03
C SER A 115 -13.06 9.42 -13.55
N PHE A 116 -12.07 8.82 -14.21
CA PHE A 116 -11.42 7.58 -13.76
C PHE A 116 -10.17 7.91 -12.94
N SER A 117 -9.98 7.19 -11.84
CA SER A 117 -8.73 7.13 -11.07
C SER A 117 -8.07 5.77 -11.27
N LEU A 118 -6.78 5.76 -11.58
CA LEU A 118 -5.99 4.54 -11.77
C LEU A 118 -4.93 4.44 -10.68
N ASP A 119 -4.89 3.29 -10.02
CA ASP A 119 -3.92 3.00 -8.97
C ASP A 119 -2.55 2.65 -9.58
N LEU A 120 -1.51 3.41 -9.22
CA LEU A 120 -0.15 3.21 -9.74
C LEU A 120 0.44 1.84 -9.35
N SER A 121 0.11 1.39 -8.14
CA SER A 121 0.51 0.09 -7.58
C SER A 121 -0.28 -1.08 -8.14
N GLY A 122 -1.35 -0.82 -8.89
CA GLY A 122 -2.32 -1.84 -9.28
C GLY A 122 -3.40 -2.15 -8.25
N PRO A 123 -4.31 -3.08 -8.61
CA PRO A 123 -5.41 -3.50 -7.76
C PRO A 123 -4.91 -4.07 -6.44
N ARG A 124 -5.47 -3.58 -5.33
CA ARG A 124 -5.18 -4.07 -3.99
C ARG A 124 -6.47 -4.32 -3.24
N VAL A 125 -6.45 -5.37 -2.42
CA VAL A 125 -7.57 -5.75 -1.55
C VAL A 125 -7.08 -5.71 -0.12
N LEU A 126 -7.94 -5.25 0.78
CA LEU A 126 -7.71 -5.35 2.22
C LEU A 126 -8.47 -6.57 2.73
N TYR A 127 -7.78 -7.41 3.49
CA TYR A 127 -8.46 -8.49 4.21
C TYR A 127 -9.28 -7.90 5.33
N CYS A 128 -10.52 -8.38 5.51
CA CYS A 128 -11.42 -7.87 6.54
C CYS A 128 -10.85 -8.00 7.96
N ALA A 129 -9.93 -8.93 8.17
CA ALA A 129 -9.26 -9.17 9.43
C ALA A 129 -7.76 -8.99 9.31
N ASP A 130 -7.39 -7.85 8.73
CA ASP A 130 -6.02 -7.37 8.63
C ASP A 130 -5.72 -6.39 9.78
N LEU A 131 -4.46 -6.36 10.23
CA LEU A 131 -3.98 -5.40 11.21
C LEU A 131 -4.18 -3.95 10.75
N MET A 132 -4.10 -3.70 9.44
CA MET A 132 -4.37 -2.39 8.85
C MET A 132 -5.83 -1.96 9.09
N VAL A 133 -6.78 -2.88 9.00
CA VAL A 133 -8.20 -2.57 9.26
C VAL A 133 -8.41 -2.21 10.73
N ASP A 134 -7.83 -2.99 11.64
CA ASP A 134 -7.85 -2.70 13.07
C ASP A 134 -7.21 -1.33 13.38
N LEU A 135 -6.07 -1.03 12.73
CA LEU A 135 -5.35 0.22 12.90
C LEU A 135 -6.16 1.43 12.39
N MET A 136 -6.85 1.30 11.27
CA MET A 136 -7.74 2.35 10.75
C MET A 136 -8.90 2.63 11.70
N LEU A 137 -9.48 1.60 12.32
CA LEU A 137 -10.54 1.74 13.31
C LEU A 137 -10.02 2.43 14.59
N ARG A 138 -8.87 2.00 15.12
CA ARG A 138 -8.27 2.55 16.34
C ARG A 138 -7.79 3.99 16.18
N SER A 139 -7.27 4.35 15.00
CA SER A 139 -6.77 5.69 14.71
C SER A 139 -7.86 6.66 14.25
N GLY A 140 -9.06 6.18 13.92
CA GLY A 140 -10.12 6.98 13.31
C GLY A 140 -9.94 7.24 11.81
N ALA A 141 -8.89 6.71 11.18
CA ALA A 141 -8.66 6.86 9.74
C ALA A 141 -9.79 6.26 8.89
N SER A 142 -10.56 5.31 9.44
CA SER A 142 -11.75 4.73 8.81
C SER A 142 -12.83 5.77 8.46
N HIS A 143 -12.82 6.96 9.06
CA HIS A 143 -13.77 8.03 8.72
C HIS A 143 -13.47 8.72 7.38
N HIS A 144 -12.30 8.47 6.79
CA HIS A 144 -11.85 9.11 5.56
C HIS A 144 -11.89 8.18 4.34
N VAL A 145 -12.31 6.93 4.53
CA VAL A 145 -12.29 5.90 3.49
C VAL A 145 -13.57 5.09 3.53
N GLU A 146 -14.05 4.68 2.35
CA GLU A 146 -15.17 3.76 2.19
C GLU A 146 -14.69 2.50 1.48
N PHE A 147 -15.28 1.36 1.84
CA PHE A 147 -14.91 0.06 1.28
C PHE A 147 -16.08 -0.58 0.55
N LYS A 148 -15.77 -1.22 -0.57
CA LYS A 148 -16.68 -2.14 -1.25
C LYS A 148 -16.11 -3.55 -1.15
N SER A 149 -16.96 -4.51 -0.77
CA SER A 149 -16.58 -5.92 -0.71
C SER A 149 -16.24 -6.45 -2.09
N VAL A 150 -15.24 -7.33 -2.15
CA VAL A 150 -14.99 -8.17 -3.32
C VAL A 150 -16.16 -9.14 -3.46
N GLU A 151 -16.79 -9.19 -4.63
CA GLU A 151 -18.01 -9.97 -4.85
C GLU A 151 -17.70 -11.44 -5.13
N ARG A 152 -16.63 -11.73 -5.89
CA ARG A 152 -16.21 -13.09 -6.26
C ARG A 152 -14.71 -13.20 -6.47
N SER A 153 -14.18 -14.36 -6.11
CA SER A 153 -12.82 -14.79 -6.42
C SER A 153 -12.86 -15.79 -7.58
N LEU A 154 -12.01 -15.59 -8.59
CA LEU A 154 -11.95 -16.46 -9.76
C LEU A 154 -10.55 -17.07 -9.85
N PHE A 155 -10.47 -18.31 -10.35
CA PHE A 155 -9.22 -18.94 -10.75
C PHE A 155 -9.22 -19.26 -12.24
N TYR A 156 -8.06 -19.16 -12.87
CA TYR A 156 -7.88 -19.47 -14.28
C TYR A 156 -7.30 -20.87 -14.44
N TRP A 157 -7.97 -21.71 -15.23
CA TRP A 157 -7.54 -23.07 -15.51
C TRP A 157 -7.94 -23.46 -16.92
N GLU A 158 -7.03 -24.09 -17.69
CA GLU A 158 -7.28 -24.62 -19.04
C GLU A 158 -8.01 -23.64 -20.00
N GLY A 159 -7.65 -22.36 -20.00
CA GLY A 159 -8.27 -21.38 -20.90
C GLY A 159 -9.59 -20.79 -20.40
N GLN A 160 -10.08 -21.21 -19.23
CA GLN A 160 -11.36 -20.79 -18.68
C GLN A 160 -11.22 -20.20 -17.26
N LEU A 161 -12.15 -19.31 -16.91
CA LEU A 161 -12.27 -18.73 -15.57
C LEU A 161 -13.35 -19.48 -14.79
N PHE A 162 -13.00 -19.90 -13.58
CA PHE A 162 -13.89 -20.63 -12.67
C PHE A 162 -14.06 -19.85 -11.38
N SER A 163 -15.27 -19.88 -10.79
CA SER A 163 -15.51 -19.29 -9.49
C SER A 163 -14.92 -20.16 -8.40
N VAL A 164 -14.15 -19.55 -7.50
CA VAL A 164 -13.77 -20.20 -6.25
C VAL A 164 -15.03 -20.26 -5.37
N PRO A 165 -15.39 -21.44 -4.82
CA PRO A 165 -16.45 -21.56 -3.83
C PRO A 165 -16.16 -20.63 -2.64
N GLY A 166 -17.06 -19.70 -2.35
CA GLY A 166 -16.88 -18.71 -1.28
C GLY A 166 -17.53 -19.10 0.03
N PHE A 167 -18.35 -20.15 0.03
CA PHE A 167 -19.03 -20.65 1.22
C PHE A 167 -19.00 -22.17 1.27
N ARG A 168 -19.14 -22.75 2.47
CA ARG A 168 -19.29 -24.21 2.66
C ARG A 168 -20.38 -24.79 1.74
N GLN A 169 -21.51 -24.10 1.58
CA GLN A 169 -22.61 -24.52 0.71
C GLN A 169 -22.19 -24.64 -0.77
N ASP A 170 -21.32 -23.75 -1.25
CA ASP A 170 -20.83 -23.77 -2.63
C ASP A 170 -19.98 -25.03 -2.87
N ILE A 171 -19.12 -25.39 -1.91
CA ILE A 171 -18.34 -26.64 -1.96
C ILE A 171 -19.26 -27.87 -2.00
N PHE A 172 -20.34 -27.86 -1.21
CA PHE A 172 -21.29 -28.97 -1.19
C PHE A 172 -22.09 -29.10 -2.50
N THR A 173 -22.44 -27.98 -3.14
CA THR A 173 -23.20 -27.95 -4.39
C THR A 173 -22.35 -28.14 -5.64
N ASP A 174 -21.03 -27.96 -5.56
CA ASP A 174 -20.11 -28.12 -6.68
C ASP A 174 -20.12 -29.55 -7.24
N ARG A 175 -20.33 -29.71 -8.55
CA ARG A 175 -20.35 -31.02 -9.22
C ARG A 175 -19.01 -31.44 -9.78
N SER A 176 -18.02 -30.55 -9.79
CA SER A 176 -16.66 -30.84 -10.26
C SER A 176 -15.86 -31.69 -9.27
N LEU A 177 -16.19 -31.61 -7.98
CA LEU A 177 -15.50 -32.33 -6.91
C LEU A 177 -16.23 -33.62 -6.53
N THR A 178 -15.47 -34.70 -6.38
CA THR A 178 -15.96 -35.96 -5.82
C THR A 178 -16.25 -35.85 -4.32
N LEU A 179 -17.07 -36.76 -3.79
CA LEU A 179 -17.39 -36.77 -2.35
C LEU A 179 -16.14 -36.97 -1.47
N ALA A 180 -15.16 -37.75 -1.92
CA ALA A 180 -13.91 -37.96 -1.22
C ALA A 180 -13.09 -36.66 -1.14
N GLU A 181 -12.96 -35.94 -2.25
CA GLU A 181 -12.26 -34.66 -2.31
C GLU A 181 -12.92 -33.60 -1.42
N LYS A 182 -14.26 -33.51 -1.44
CA LYS A 182 -15.00 -32.61 -0.55
C LYS A 182 -14.75 -32.90 0.93
N ARG A 183 -14.69 -34.19 1.31
CA ARG A 183 -14.37 -34.59 2.69
C ARG A 183 -12.94 -34.21 3.07
N HIS A 184 -11.97 -34.44 2.19
CA HIS A 184 -10.59 -34.03 2.42
C HIS A 184 -10.45 -32.52 2.56
N LEU A 185 -11.12 -31.75 1.69
CA LEU A 185 -11.12 -30.29 1.76
C LEU A 185 -11.74 -29.81 3.09
N ALA A 186 -12.87 -30.37 3.51
CA ALA A 186 -13.49 -30.01 4.78
C ALA A 186 -12.56 -30.30 5.98
N MET A 187 -11.92 -31.47 6.02
CA MET A 187 -10.95 -31.81 7.08
C MET A 187 -9.74 -30.87 7.06
N LEU A 188 -9.24 -30.48 5.88
CA LEU A 188 -8.15 -29.53 5.78
C LEU A 188 -8.55 -28.15 6.30
N LEU A 189 -9.73 -27.65 5.93
CA LEU A 189 -10.23 -26.35 6.39
C LEU A 189 -10.46 -26.34 7.91
N GLU A 190 -11.02 -27.42 8.47
CA GLU A 190 -11.17 -27.59 9.92
C GLU A 190 -9.82 -27.61 10.63
N LEU A 191 -8.84 -28.36 10.10
CA LEU A 191 -7.49 -28.41 10.66
C LEU A 191 -6.81 -27.03 10.67
N VAL A 192 -6.95 -26.25 9.58
CA VAL A 192 -6.42 -24.90 9.51
C VAL A 192 -7.11 -23.97 10.51
N GLN A 193 -8.44 -24.06 10.64
CA GLN A 193 -9.20 -23.28 11.62
C GLN A 193 -8.77 -23.59 13.06
N ASP A 194 -8.60 -24.86 13.40
CA ASP A 194 -8.12 -25.29 14.72
C ASP A 194 -6.69 -24.82 14.98
N HIS A 195 -5.81 -24.90 13.98
CA HIS A 195 -4.45 -24.40 14.08
C HIS A 195 -4.43 -22.89 14.35
N LEU A 196 -5.19 -22.10 13.58
CA LEU A 196 -5.29 -20.66 13.76
C LEU A 196 -5.87 -20.29 15.15
N ALA A 197 -6.85 -21.06 15.66
CA ALA A 197 -7.41 -20.85 16.98
C ALA A 197 -6.42 -21.19 18.12
N SER A 198 -5.55 -22.18 17.90
CA SER A 198 -4.51 -22.57 18.87
C SER A 198 -3.36 -21.56 18.96
N CYS A 199 -3.09 -20.85 17.85
CA CYS A 199 -2.15 -19.74 17.78
C CYS A 199 -2.73 -18.50 18.47
N LYS A 200 -2.75 -18.49 19.81
CA LYS A 200 -3.05 -17.28 20.59
C LYS A 200 -1.95 -16.25 20.40
N VAL A 201 -2.11 -15.34 19.43
CA VAL A 201 -1.36 -14.09 19.37
C VAL A 201 -1.86 -13.19 20.52
N PRO A 202 -0.98 -12.53 21.29
CA PRO A 202 -1.39 -11.61 22.36
C PRO A 202 -2.39 -10.56 21.84
N PRO A 203 -3.27 -10.03 22.71
CA PRO A 203 -4.44 -9.22 22.34
C PRO A 203 -4.14 -7.89 21.62
N ASP A 204 -2.86 -7.56 21.39
CA ASP A 204 -2.44 -6.30 20.78
C ASP A 204 -2.26 -6.39 19.25
N VAL A 205 -2.31 -7.59 18.66
CA VAL A 205 -2.21 -7.80 17.20
C VAL A 205 -3.24 -8.86 16.77
N THR A 206 -4.45 -8.43 16.43
CA THR A 206 -5.59 -9.34 16.16
C THR A 206 -5.75 -9.60 14.67
N THR A 207 -4.82 -10.33 14.04
CA THR A 207 -5.06 -10.85 12.68
C THR A 207 -5.94 -12.11 12.78
N ARG A 208 -7.27 -11.95 12.76
CA ARG A 208 -8.21 -13.09 12.70
C ARG A 208 -8.48 -13.48 11.26
N ILE A 209 -7.60 -14.25 10.63
CA ILE A 209 -7.86 -14.73 9.25
C ILE A 209 -9.17 -15.55 9.23
N PHE A 210 -10.25 -14.93 8.76
CA PHE A 210 -11.47 -15.62 8.37
C PHE A 210 -11.26 -16.08 6.93
N LEU A 211 -10.87 -17.34 6.77
CA LEU A 211 -11.09 -18.06 5.53
C LEU A 211 -12.60 -18.19 5.37
N ILE A 212 -13.15 -17.46 4.40
CA ILE A 212 -14.51 -17.70 3.91
C ILE A 212 -14.44 -18.89 2.95
#